data_AF-A0A6A0GPE9-F1
#
_entry.id   AF-A0A6A0GPE9-F1
#
_cell.length_a   1.000
_cell.length_b   1.000
_cell.length_c   1.000
_cell.angle_alpha   90.00
_cell.angle_beta   90.00
_cell.angle_gamma   90.00
#
_symmetry.space_group_name_H-M   'P 1'
#
loop_
_entity.id
_entity.type
_entity.pdbx_description
1 polymer ?
#
loop_
_entity_poly.entity_id
_entity_poly.type
_entity_poly.pdbx_seq_one_letter_code
_entity_poly.pdbx_strand_id
1 'polypeptide(L)'
;MRMRNETGWRPRRSVVFCSWAAEEYGLVGSVEYTEQFRTQLHSRAVAYLNMDLALLGNYSLKASAAPLLYEVVWEAAKLVANPDATEAAAGRTTVYDTWLARKPDPVYSTRPQ
;
A
#
# COMPACT_ATOMS: atom_id res chain seq x y z
N MET A 1 -0.23 -14.64 -20.51
CA MET A 1 -0.18 -13.17 -20.68
C MET A 1 1.20 -12.68 -20.23
N ARG A 2 2.01 -12.09 -21.12
CA ARG A 2 3.29 -11.44 -20.75
C ARG A 2 3.03 -9.95 -20.63
N MET A 3 3.40 -9.35 -19.50
CA MET A 3 3.44 -7.90 -19.35
C MET A 3 4.41 -7.35 -20.41
N ARG A 4 3.90 -6.55 -21.34
CA ARG A 4 4.70 -5.81 -22.33
C ARG A 4 4.87 -4.41 -21.76
N ASN A 5 6.09 -3.92 -21.64
CA ASN A 5 6.31 -2.50 -21.34
C ASN A 5 7.19 -1.86 -22.41
N GLU A 6 7.07 -0.54 -22.50
CA GLU A 6 7.77 0.29 -23.49
C GLU A 6 9.25 0.45 -23.14
N THR A 7 9.63 0.25 -21.86
CA THR A 7 10.99 0.47 -21.36
C THR A 7 11.85 -0.80 -21.32
N GLY A 8 11.29 -1.98 -21.65
CA GLY A 8 11.96 -3.29 -21.53
C GLY A 8 12.19 -3.77 -20.10
N TRP A 9 11.88 -2.96 -19.08
CA TRP A 9 12.03 -3.33 -17.68
C TRP A 9 11.15 -4.53 -17.30
N ARG A 10 11.63 -5.43 -16.45
CA ARG A 10 10.80 -6.53 -15.94
C ARG A 10 11.04 -6.70 -14.45
N PRO A 11 9.98 -6.93 -13.65
CA PRO A 11 10.15 -7.12 -12.22
C PRO A 11 10.89 -8.44 -11.96
N ARG A 12 11.74 -8.46 -10.93
CA ARG A 12 12.47 -9.67 -10.50
C ARG A 12 11.53 -10.80 -10.09
N ARG A 13 10.37 -10.46 -9.52
CA ARG A 13 9.30 -11.40 -9.12
C ARG A 13 8.04 -11.10 -9.92
N SER A 14 7.19 -12.11 -10.07
CA SER A 14 5.88 -11.94 -10.71
C SER A 14 5.01 -10.97 -9.91
N VAL A 15 4.31 -10.07 -10.61
CA VAL A 15 3.26 -9.22 -10.05
C VAL A 15 1.92 -9.72 -10.56
N VAL A 16 0.99 -10.00 -9.66
CA VAL A 16 -0.36 -10.47 -9.99
C VAL A 16 -1.34 -9.38 -9.61
N PHE A 17 -2.13 -8.93 -10.58
CA PHE A 17 -3.20 -7.95 -10.36
C PHE A 17 -4.51 -8.69 -10.20
N CYS A 18 -5.25 -8.35 -9.15
CA CYS A 18 -6.55 -8.94 -8.86
C CYS A 18 -7.57 -7.81 -8.71
N SER A 19 -8.72 -7.96 -9.37
CA SER A 19 -9.89 -7.12 -9.18
C SER A 19 -10.99 -8.02 -8.63
N TRP A 20 -11.28 -7.91 -7.35
CA TRP A 20 -12.20 -8.81 -6.66
C TRP A 20 -13.64 -8.39 -6.87
N ALA A 21 -14.52 -9.36 -7.11
CA ALA A 21 -15.96 -9.16 -7.17
C ALA A 21 -16.62 -9.61 -5.86
N ALA A 22 -17.83 -9.09 -5.61
CA ALA A 22 -18.63 -9.45 -4.43
C ALA A 22 -17.92 -9.23 -3.08
N GLU A 23 -17.06 -8.21 -3.01
CA GLU A 23 -16.39 -7.78 -1.78
C GLU A 23 -17.43 -7.36 -0.73
N GLU A 24 -18.39 -6.51 -1.13
CA GLU A 24 -19.46 -5.98 -0.26
C GLU A 24 -20.41 -7.05 0.29
N TYR A 25 -20.38 -8.26 -0.30
CA TYR A 25 -21.20 -9.41 0.15
C TYR A 25 -20.43 -10.35 1.08
N GLY A 26 -19.29 -9.90 1.62
CA GLY A 26 -18.47 -10.67 2.55
C GLY A 26 -17.17 -11.21 1.95
N LEU A 27 -16.48 -10.38 1.15
CA LEU A 27 -15.17 -10.68 0.57
C LEU A 27 -15.15 -11.89 -0.37
N VAL A 28 -16.30 -12.26 -0.93
CA VAL A 28 -16.51 -13.57 -1.59
C VAL A 28 -15.44 -13.82 -2.65
N GLY A 29 -15.21 -12.89 -3.57
CA GLY A 29 -14.26 -13.10 -4.67
C GLY A 29 -12.82 -13.34 -4.21
N SER A 30 -12.35 -12.63 -3.19
CA SER A 30 -10.98 -12.80 -2.68
C SER A 30 -10.85 -14.05 -1.81
N VAL A 31 -11.86 -14.36 -0.99
CA VAL A 31 -11.91 -15.58 -0.16
C VAL A 31 -11.84 -16.83 -1.05
N GLU A 32 -12.76 -16.97 -2.00
CA GLU A 32 -12.84 -18.13 -2.89
C GLU A 32 -11.53 -18.34 -3.68
N TYR A 33 -10.91 -17.24 -4.14
CA TYR A 33 -9.60 -17.31 -4.79
C TYR A 33 -8.51 -17.83 -3.86
N THR A 34 -8.47 -17.34 -2.62
CA THR A 34 -7.47 -17.80 -1.65
C THR A 34 -7.67 -19.26 -1.22
N GLU A 35 -8.92 -19.73 -1.18
CA GLU A 35 -9.25 -21.12 -0.89
C GLU A 35 -8.83 -22.04 -2.05
N GLN A 36 -9.19 -21.67 -3.29
CA GLN A 36 -8.82 -22.44 -4.48
C GLN A 36 -7.30 -22.53 -4.69
N PHE A 37 -6.55 -21.45 -4.44
CA PHE A 37 -5.10 -21.38 -4.70
C PHE A 37 -4.24 -21.40 -3.43
N ARG A 38 -4.78 -21.91 -2.32
CA ARG A 38 -4.14 -21.88 -0.99
C ARG A 38 -2.70 -22.36 -0.99
N THR A 39 -2.42 -23.52 -1.60
CA THR A 39 -1.08 -24.12 -1.63
C THR A 39 -0.08 -23.27 -2.41
N GLN A 40 -0.50 -22.72 -3.55
CA GLN A 40 0.33 -21.88 -4.40
C GLN A 40 0.63 -20.54 -3.73
N LEU A 41 -0.38 -19.91 -3.12
CA LEU A 41 -0.22 -18.65 -2.42
C LEU A 41 0.67 -18.84 -1.19
N HIS A 42 0.44 -19.87 -0.38
CA HIS A 42 1.26 -20.17 0.79
C HIS A 42 2.74 -20.38 0.44
N SER A 43 3.04 -21.03 -0.70
CA SER A 43 4.42 -21.33 -1.10
C SER A 43 5.12 -20.23 -1.90
N ARG A 44 4.38 -19.28 -2.50
CA ARG A 44 4.94 -18.34 -3.50
C ARG A 44 4.56 -16.88 -3.30
N ALA A 45 3.47 -16.58 -2.60
CA ALA A 45 3.07 -15.20 -2.36
C ALA A 45 4.04 -14.54 -1.37
N VAL A 46 4.57 -13.38 -1.74
CA VAL A 46 5.52 -12.63 -0.90
C VAL A 46 4.79 -11.60 -0.04
N ALA A 47 3.85 -10.88 -0.64
CA ALA A 47 3.00 -9.90 0.03
C ALA A 47 1.68 -9.73 -0.75
N TYR A 48 0.62 -9.36 -0.04
CA TYR A 48 -0.64 -8.90 -0.61
C TYR A 48 -0.78 -7.41 -0.32
N LEU A 49 -0.93 -6.59 -1.36
CA LEU A 49 -1.16 -5.16 -1.25
C LEU A 49 -2.62 -4.89 -1.58
N ASN A 50 -3.39 -4.44 -0.60
CA ASN A 50 -4.79 -4.09 -0.79
C ASN A 50 -4.93 -2.60 -1.12
N MET A 51 -5.72 -2.28 -2.13
CA MET A 51 -6.20 -0.93 -2.41
C MET A 51 -7.69 -1.03 -2.70
N ASP A 52 -8.49 -0.61 -1.74
CA ASP A 52 -9.94 -0.63 -1.82
C ASP A 52 -10.44 0.83 -1.95
N LEU A 53 -10.53 1.54 -0.83
CA LEU A 53 -10.78 2.98 -0.86
C LEU A 53 -9.46 3.78 -0.96
N ALA A 54 -9.16 4.28 -2.16
CA ALA A 54 -7.97 5.09 -2.39
C ALA A 54 -8.03 6.47 -1.72
N LEU A 55 -9.23 7.03 -1.53
CA LEU A 55 -9.43 8.37 -0.97
C LEU A 55 -10.61 8.37 0.01
N LEU A 56 -10.30 8.46 1.31
CA LEU A 56 -11.29 8.71 2.38
C LEU A 56 -11.44 10.19 2.71
N GLY A 57 -10.42 11.00 2.38
CA GLY A 57 -10.32 12.42 2.73
C GLY A 57 -8.92 12.96 2.42
N ASN A 58 -8.66 14.20 2.81
CA ASN A 58 -7.40 14.93 2.51
C ASN A 58 -6.52 15.19 3.75
N TYR A 59 -6.82 14.54 4.89
CA TYR A 59 -6.11 14.81 6.14
C TYR A 59 -4.72 14.17 6.21
N SER A 60 -4.56 12.90 5.83
CA SER A 60 -3.26 12.21 5.90
C SER A 60 -3.34 10.92 5.10
N LEU A 61 -2.18 10.38 4.72
CA LEU A 61 -2.09 8.98 4.34
C LEU A 61 -2.57 8.10 5.52
N LYS A 62 -3.24 6.99 5.19
CA LYS A 62 -3.59 5.92 6.10
C LYS A 62 -3.12 4.61 5.51
N ALA A 63 -2.30 3.87 6.25
CA ALA A 63 -1.84 2.54 5.86
C ALA A 63 -1.93 1.60 7.07
N SER A 64 -2.25 0.34 6.81
CA SER A 64 -2.19 -0.74 7.79
C SER A 64 -1.41 -1.89 7.17
N ALA A 65 -0.47 -2.45 7.91
CA ALA A 65 0.34 -3.55 7.42
C ALA A 65 0.77 -4.48 8.56
N ALA A 66 1.27 -5.67 8.21
CA ALA A 66 2.02 -6.50 9.15
C ALA A 66 3.34 -5.79 9.52
N PRO A 67 3.88 -5.95 10.75
CA PRO A 67 5.10 -5.26 11.18
C PRO A 67 6.30 -5.45 10.25
N LEU A 68 6.40 -6.61 9.59
CA LEU A 68 7.42 -6.90 8.56
C LEU A 68 7.44 -5.88 7.41
N LEU A 69 6.32 -5.22 7.14
CA LEU A 69 6.15 -4.31 6.01
C LEU A 69 6.19 -2.83 6.41
N TYR A 70 6.35 -2.49 7.68
CA TYR A 70 6.33 -1.09 8.13
C TYR A 70 7.43 -0.26 7.48
N GLU A 71 8.67 -0.73 7.52
CA GLU A 71 9.81 0.01 6.96
C GLU A 71 9.63 0.28 5.46
N VAL A 72 9.23 -0.72 4.67
CA VAL A 72 9.05 -0.53 3.23
C VAL A 72 7.91 0.45 2.90
N VAL A 73 6.85 0.49 3.72
CA VAL A 73 5.76 1.45 3.56
C VAL A 73 6.24 2.87 3.88
N TRP A 74 7.00 3.05 4.98
CA TRP A 74 7.56 4.36 5.33
C TRP A 74 8.56 4.86 4.31
N GLU A 75 9.48 4.01 3.85
CA GLU A 75 10.46 4.38 2.82
C GLU A 75 9.77 4.73 1.49
N ALA A 76 8.73 3.98 1.08
CA ALA A 76 7.94 4.33 -0.09
C ALA A 76 7.23 5.68 0.08
N ALA A 77 6.66 5.95 1.26
CA ALA A 77 5.97 7.21 1.56
C ALA A 77 6.92 8.43 1.52
N LYS A 78 8.19 8.26 1.87
CA LYS A 78 9.22 9.32 1.77
C LYS A 78 9.57 9.67 0.32
N LEU A 79 9.26 8.80 -0.65
CA LEU A 79 9.54 9.02 -2.07
C LEU A 79 8.36 9.64 -2.83
N VAL A 80 7.20 9.77 -2.19
CA VAL A 80 5.99 10.33 -2.82
C VAL A 80 5.81 11.77 -2.36
N ALA A 81 5.82 12.69 -3.33
CA ALA A 81 5.60 14.12 -3.08
C ALA A 81 4.24 14.38 -2.45
N ASN A 82 4.19 15.37 -1.55
CA ASN A 82 2.96 15.78 -0.91
C ASN A 82 2.01 16.43 -1.94
N PRO A 83 0.76 15.93 -2.11
CA PRO A 83 -0.20 16.53 -3.03
C PRO A 83 -0.75 17.88 -2.54
N ASP A 84 -0.59 18.23 -1.26
CA ASP A 84 -1.03 19.51 -0.70
C ASP A 84 0.09 20.56 -0.81
N ALA A 85 -0.12 21.55 -1.69
CA ALA A 85 0.84 22.62 -1.93
C ALA A 85 1.10 23.49 -0.68
N THR A 86 0.11 23.62 0.22
CA THR A 86 0.27 24.42 1.44
C THR A 86 1.16 23.71 2.46
N GLU A 87 1.00 22.39 2.58
CA GLU A 87 1.86 21.54 3.42
C GLU A 87 3.28 21.47 2.87
N ALA A 88 3.42 21.32 1.54
CA ALA A 88 4.71 21.33 0.87
C ALA A 88 5.45 22.66 1.08
N ALA A 89 4.77 23.79 0.93
CA ALA A 89 5.33 25.11 1.21
C ALA A 89 5.71 25.30 2.69
N ALA A 90 5.02 24.62 3.61
CA ALA A 90 5.34 24.58 5.04
C ALA A 90 6.45 23.57 5.41
N GLY A 91 7.17 23.02 4.43
CA GLY A 91 8.30 22.11 4.62
C GLY A 91 7.94 20.63 4.71
N ARG A 92 6.65 20.27 4.60
CA ARG A 92 6.20 18.86 4.55
C ARG A 92 6.13 18.38 3.11
N THR A 93 7.30 18.11 2.53
CA THR A 93 7.47 17.87 1.09
C THR A 93 6.97 16.51 0.61
N THR A 94 6.82 15.54 1.50
CA THR A 94 6.41 14.16 1.17
C THR A 94 5.12 13.78 1.88
N VAL A 95 4.44 12.74 1.39
CA VAL A 95 3.27 12.19 2.11
C VAL A 95 3.66 11.60 3.47
N TYR A 96 4.92 11.16 3.64
CA TYR A 96 5.46 10.73 4.93
C TYR A 96 5.52 11.89 5.94
N ASP A 97 5.95 13.08 5.52
CA ASP A 97 6.10 14.24 6.43
C ASP A 97 4.76 14.64 7.04
N THR A 98 3.71 14.73 6.21
CA THR A 98 2.35 15.01 6.69
C THR A 98 1.80 13.87 7.54
N TRP A 99 2.10 12.62 7.18
CA TRP A 99 1.67 11.46 7.95
C TRP A 99 2.27 11.45 9.36
N LEU A 100 3.58 11.66 9.48
CA LEU A 100 4.28 11.76 10.75
C LEU A 100 3.78 12.95 11.59
N ALA A 101 3.58 14.12 10.96
CA ALA A 101 3.13 15.31 11.67
C ALA A 101 1.70 15.20 12.21
N ARG A 102 0.80 14.56 11.45
CA ARG A 102 -0.63 14.51 11.78
C ARG A 102 -1.06 13.23 12.52
N LYS A 103 -0.31 12.14 12.37
CA LYS A 103 -0.61 10.82 12.97
C LYS A 103 0.67 10.12 13.46
N PRO A 104 1.38 10.66 14.46
CA PRO A 104 2.51 9.95 15.07
C PRO A 104 2.03 8.70 15.81
N ASP A 105 2.87 7.66 15.83
CA ASP A 105 2.67 6.48 16.68
C ASP A 105 2.64 6.95 18.16
N PRO A 106 1.64 6.52 18.95
CA PRO A 106 1.45 7.01 20.32
C PRO A 106 2.55 6.56 21.29
N VAL A 107 3.30 5.50 20.94
CA VAL A 107 4.41 4.96 21.73
C VAL A 107 5.74 5.47 21.18
N TYR A 108 5.89 5.51 19.85
CA TYR A 108 7.12 5.90 19.17
C TYR A 108 6.89 7.12 18.28
N SER A 109 6.94 8.32 18.86
CA SER A 109 6.62 9.57 18.16
C SER A 109 7.49 9.90 16.93
N THR A 110 8.60 9.19 16.72
CA THR A 110 9.50 9.33 15.56
C THR A 110 9.04 8.57 14.32
N ARG A 111 7.91 7.88 14.37
CA ARG A 111 7.32 7.16 13.24
C ARG A 111 5.81 7.40 13.18
N PRO A 112 5.18 7.33 12.00
CA PRO A 112 3.73 7.41 11.91
C PRO A 112 3.05 6.13 12.42
N GLN A 113 1.78 6.27 12.79
CA GLN A 113 0.90 5.19 13.23
C GLN A 113 0.71 4.11 12.18
#